data_AF-A0A839W5I7-F1
#
_entry.id   AF-A0A839W5I7-F1
#
_cell.length_a   1.000
_cell.length_b   1.000
_cell.length_c   1.000
_cell.angle_alpha   90.00
_cell.angle_beta   90.00
_cell.angle_gamma   90.00
#
_symmetry.space_group_name_H-M   'P 1'
#
loop_
_entity.id
_entity.type
_entity.pdbx_description
1 polymer ?
#
loop_
_entity_poly.entity_id
_entity_poly.type
_entity_poly.pdbx_seq_one_letter_code
_entity_poly.pdbx_strand_id
1 'polypeptide(L)'
;MMPFATEFPVKAGLDSRMFVAQIITWLKGTQYSRLFENNVEIDLDGDSPLAISANGEELRLRVLKVSGAEKAVGFRHDFPDQEGRLWRTESVLLRNDKEGDQSIVRFRTQCIARESGAKLHHPRKPYIIKSFLVDRLSGTDGQFLVSDEPVWLKNNDDSLQLAESISLGKASNNLPIIYISTIKGSSWPFNRKQVDKLAYELGGVAHVVVEPDRDFSITLRDLTSGQNVYGGAIGIALPNYGFVRRLFASKQSPGSRNLVDIVHDTAHALRSQMPSCGWDWTELQEQSLRQHRQRERNRLTSQEERALYEEENENLRETIVQLKDDLARQQSINSNNAHENYLHSYIASQV
;
A
#
# COMPACT_ATOMS: atom_id res chain seq x y z
N MET A 1 6.46 3.20 13.44
CA MET A 1 6.71 1.95 12.68
C MET A 1 5.96 2.03 11.36
N MET A 2 6.60 1.70 10.24
CA MET A 2 5.96 1.84 8.93
C MET A 2 5.08 0.62 8.63
N PRO A 3 3.81 0.82 8.24
CA PRO A 3 2.99 -0.29 7.73
C PRO A 3 3.56 -0.78 6.39
N PHE A 4 3.28 -2.03 6.06
CA PHE A 4 3.47 -2.49 4.67
C PHE A 4 2.31 -1.96 3.84
N ALA A 5 2.61 -1.40 2.66
CA ALA A 5 1.60 -1.08 1.67
C ALA A 5 2.14 -1.31 0.25
N THR A 6 1.32 -1.90 -0.61
CA THR A 6 1.57 -1.97 -2.04
C THR A 6 0.25 -1.96 -2.79
N GLU A 7 0.29 -1.59 -4.05
CA GLU A 7 -0.85 -1.62 -4.95
C GLU A 7 -0.36 -1.76 -6.38
N PHE A 8 -1.12 -2.50 -7.18
CA PHE A 8 -0.77 -2.78 -8.57
C PHE A 8 -2.03 -3.08 -9.40
N PRO A 9 -1.97 -2.90 -10.72
CA PRO A 9 -3.06 -3.24 -11.62
C PRO A 9 -3.40 -4.73 -11.60
N VAL A 10 -4.67 -5.06 -11.84
CA VAL A 10 -5.15 -6.44 -11.98
C VAL A 10 -5.70 -6.70 -13.38
N LYS A 11 -5.79 -7.96 -13.76
CA LYS A 11 -6.38 -8.38 -15.03
C LYS A 11 -7.88 -8.07 -15.08
N ALA A 12 -8.38 -7.66 -16.25
CA ALA A 12 -9.78 -7.27 -16.45
C ALA A 12 -10.83 -8.33 -16.03
N GLY A 13 -10.46 -9.61 -16.05
CA GLY A 13 -11.36 -10.72 -15.69
C GLY A 13 -11.44 -11.06 -14.20
N LEU A 14 -10.68 -10.41 -13.32
CA LEU A 14 -10.71 -10.69 -11.88
C LEU A 14 -12.03 -10.21 -11.29
N ASP A 15 -13.00 -11.07 -10.99
CA ASP A 15 -14.26 -10.67 -10.34
C ASP A 15 -14.17 -10.72 -8.80
N SER A 16 -15.23 -10.29 -8.10
CA SER A 16 -15.32 -10.40 -6.63
C SER A 16 -15.20 -11.83 -6.12
N ARG A 17 -15.73 -12.81 -6.85
CA ARG A 17 -15.74 -14.21 -6.40
C ARG A 17 -14.33 -14.76 -6.42
N MET A 18 -13.59 -14.49 -7.50
CA MET A 18 -12.17 -14.82 -7.62
C MET A 18 -11.35 -14.09 -6.55
N PHE A 19 -11.61 -12.81 -6.32
CA PHE A 19 -10.95 -12.04 -5.26
C PHE A 19 -11.17 -12.67 -3.88
N VAL A 20 -12.43 -12.97 -3.52
CA VAL A 20 -12.77 -13.61 -2.25
C VAL A 20 -12.19 -15.03 -2.14
N ALA A 21 -12.19 -15.79 -3.24
CA ALA A 21 -11.57 -17.11 -3.28
C ALA A 21 -10.07 -17.07 -2.96
N GLN A 22 -9.34 -16.03 -3.40
CA GLN A 22 -7.94 -15.85 -3.04
C GLN A 22 -7.74 -15.64 -1.54
N ILE A 23 -8.63 -14.87 -0.90
CA ILE A 23 -8.59 -14.64 0.56
C ILE A 23 -8.81 -15.95 1.30
N ILE A 24 -9.86 -16.69 0.93
CA ILE A 24 -10.19 -17.98 1.55
C ILE A 24 -9.04 -18.97 1.38
N THR A 25 -8.47 -19.06 0.17
CA THR A 25 -7.35 -19.96 -0.12
C THR A 25 -6.11 -19.59 0.69
N TRP A 26 -5.79 -18.30 0.79
CA TRP A 26 -4.69 -17.81 1.61
C TRP A 26 -4.89 -18.19 3.08
N LEU A 27 -6.04 -17.86 3.68
CA LEU A 27 -6.30 -18.12 5.09
C LEU A 27 -6.30 -19.63 5.39
N LYS A 28 -6.89 -20.47 4.52
CA LYS A 28 -6.81 -21.95 4.66
C LYS A 28 -5.39 -22.49 4.57
N GLY A 29 -4.52 -21.84 3.80
CA GLY A 29 -3.11 -22.21 3.68
C GLY A 29 -2.24 -21.75 4.85
N THR A 30 -2.74 -20.84 5.71
CA THR A 30 -2.00 -20.33 6.87
C THR A 30 -2.22 -21.17 8.12
N GLN A 31 -1.13 -21.65 8.73
CA GLN A 31 -1.19 -22.52 9.92
C GLN A 31 -1.76 -21.84 11.17
N TYR A 32 -1.75 -20.51 11.23
CA TYR A 32 -2.22 -19.76 12.39
C TYR A 32 -3.71 -19.38 12.31
N SER A 33 -4.34 -19.49 11.14
CA SER A 33 -5.75 -19.12 10.98
C SER A 33 -6.65 -20.22 11.53
N ARG A 34 -7.64 -19.83 12.33
CA ARG A 34 -8.69 -20.67 12.93
C ARG A 34 -10.08 -20.34 12.43
N LEU A 35 -10.21 -19.44 11.45
CA LEU A 35 -11.47 -19.06 10.82
C LEU A 35 -12.21 -20.21 10.09
N PHE A 36 -11.61 -21.39 9.99
CA PHE A 36 -12.21 -22.58 9.39
C PHE A 36 -12.26 -23.79 10.34
N GLU A 37 -12.03 -23.57 11.64
CA GLU A 37 -12.18 -24.60 12.67
C GLU A 37 -13.64 -24.70 13.15
N ASN A 38 -13.92 -25.67 14.01
CA ASN A 38 -15.21 -25.76 14.69
C ASN A 38 -15.33 -24.60 15.70
N ASN A 39 -16.49 -23.96 15.80
CA ASN A 39 -16.79 -22.77 16.64
C ASN A 39 -16.36 -21.41 16.05
N VAL A 40 -16.74 -21.17 14.79
CA VAL A 40 -16.64 -19.85 14.15
C VAL A 40 -18.02 -19.21 14.11
N GLU A 41 -18.14 -18.01 14.61
CA GLU A 41 -19.33 -17.18 14.47
C GLU A 41 -19.29 -16.54 13.09
N ILE A 42 -20.30 -16.80 12.26
CA ILE A 42 -20.40 -16.26 10.91
C ILE A 42 -21.70 -15.47 10.81
N ASP A 43 -21.56 -14.18 10.57
CA ASP A 43 -22.63 -13.29 10.17
C ASP A 43 -22.48 -12.99 8.67
N LEU A 44 -23.37 -13.56 7.88
CA LEU A 44 -23.44 -13.30 6.43
C LEU A 44 -24.51 -12.27 6.09
N ASP A 45 -25.22 -11.74 7.10
CA ASP A 45 -26.33 -10.83 6.88
C ASP A 45 -25.81 -9.41 6.63
N GLY A 46 -26.48 -8.72 5.69
CA GLY A 46 -26.16 -7.35 5.31
C GLY A 46 -24.99 -7.19 4.33
N ASP A 47 -24.54 -5.95 4.16
CA ASP A 47 -23.54 -5.55 3.16
C ASP A 47 -22.07 -5.77 3.63
N SER A 48 -21.87 -6.34 4.82
CA SER A 48 -20.55 -6.46 5.45
C SER A 48 -20.35 -7.80 6.18
N PRO A 49 -20.25 -8.94 5.45
CA PRO A 49 -20.08 -10.25 6.05
C PRO A 49 -18.89 -10.30 7.02
N LEU A 50 -19.07 -10.99 8.14
CA LEU A 50 -18.14 -11.08 9.26
C LEU A 50 -18.00 -12.54 9.71
N ALA A 51 -16.76 -12.98 9.90
CA ALA A 51 -16.44 -14.23 10.56
C ALA A 51 -15.51 -13.97 11.74
N ILE A 52 -15.80 -14.56 12.89
CA ILE A 52 -15.01 -14.45 14.12
C ILE A 52 -14.72 -15.85 14.64
N SER A 53 -13.45 -16.15 14.89
CA SER A 53 -13.07 -17.41 15.54
C SER A 53 -12.84 -17.24 17.04
N ALA A 54 -12.84 -18.35 17.78
CA ALA A 54 -12.71 -18.36 19.24
C ALA A 54 -11.42 -17.71 19.80
N ASN A 55 -10.37 -17.55 18.98
CA ASN A 55 -9.13 -16.87 19.40
C ASN A 55 -9.17 -15.35 19.19
N GLY A 56 -10.29 -14.80 18.72
CA GLY A 56 -10.44 -13.37 18.39
C GLY A 56 -9.93 -12.98 17.00
N GLU A 57 -9.58 -13.94 16.14
CA GLU A 57 -9.32 -13.70 14.72
C GLU A 57 -10.63 -13.33 14.01
N GLU A 58 -10.60 -12.23 13.24
CA GLU A 58 -11.76 -11.71 12.52
C GLU A 58 -11.46 -11.58 11.03
N LEU A 59 -12.42 -11.93 10.19
CA LEU A 59 -12.45 -11.60 8.76
C LEU A 59 -13.72 -10.82 8.44
N ARG A 60 -13.54 -9.61 7.92
CA ARG A 60 -14.63 -8.76 7.41
C ARG A 60 -14.50 -8.62 5.92
N LEU A 61 -15.61 -8.78 5.22
CA LEU A 61 -15.74 -8.52 3.79
C LEU A 61 -16.65 -7.31 3.57
N ARG A 62 -16.44 -6.61 2.47
CA ARG A 62 -17.34 -5.52 2.06
C ARG A 62 -17.36 -5.39 0.56
N VAL A 63 -18.56 -5.20 0.01
CA VAL A 63 -18.78 -4.95 -1.41
C VAL A 63 -19.53 -3.64 -1.58
N LEU A 64 -19.00 -2.74 -2.39
CA LEU A 64 -19.66 -1.51 -2.80
C LEU A 64 -20.22 -1.68 -4.22
N LYS A 65 -21.51 -1.42 -4.40
CA LYS A 65 -22.16 -1.46 -5.71
C LYS A 65 -22.75 -0.11 -6.10
N VAL A 66 -22.20 0.57 -7.08
CA VAL A 66 -22.71 1.85 -7.60
C VAL A 66 -23.58 1.60 -8.83
N SER A 67 -24.82 2.10 -8.83
CA SER A 67 -25.77 1.92 -9.95
C SER A 67 -25.96 0.47 -10.40
N GLY A 68 -25.91 -0.48 -9.46
CA GLY A 68 -26.05 -1.92 -9.72
C GLY A 68 -24.75 -2.64 -10.12
N ALA A 69 -23.71 -1.91 -10.52
CA ALA A 69 -22.40 -2.45 -10.83
C ALA A 69 -21.50 -2.47 -9.58
N GLU A 70 -20.68 -3.50 -9.43
CA GLU A 70 -19.65 -3.54 -8.39
C GLU A 70 -18.59 -2.48 -8.66
N LYS A 71 -18.38 -1.58 -7.69
CA LYS A 71 -17.35 -0.54 -7.77
C LYS A 71 -16.09 -0.94 -7.00
N ALA A 72 -16.24 -1.62 -5.88
CA ALA A 72 -15.12 -2.07 -5.08
C ALA A 72 -15.51 -3.29 -4.23
N VAL A 73 -14.54 -4.14 -3.97
CA VAL A 73 -14.62 -5.24 -2.99
C VAL A 73 -13.37 -5.21 -2.13
N GLY A 74 -13.52 -5.46 -0.84
CA GLY A 74 -12.37 -5.49 0.05
C GLY A 74 -12.55 -6.45 1.21
N PHE A 75 -11.45 -6.65 1.92
CA PHE A 75 -11.44 -7.36 3.19
C PHE A 75 -10.56 -6.68 4.22
N ARG A 76 -10.87 -6.96 5.49
CA ARG A 76 -10.01 -6.73 6.65
C ARG A 76 -9.91 -8.04 7.42
N HIS A 77 -8.69 -8.51 7.61
CA HIS A 77 -8.35 -9.66 8.43
C HIS A 77 -7.55 -9.18 9.64
N ASP A 78 -8.06 -9.46 10.82
CA ASP A 78 -7.49 -9.06 12.10
C ASP A 78 -7.11 -10.33 12.88
N PHE A 79 -5.83 -10.46 13.23
CA PHE A 79 -5.30 -11.62 13.93
C PHE A 79 -4.56 -11.18 15.21
N PRO A 80 -5.16 -11.34 16.39
CA PRO A 80 -4.48 -11.08 17.65
C PRO A 80 -3.46 -12.19 17.95
N ASP A 81 -2.30 -11.82 18.49
CA ASP A 81 -1.27 -12.77 18.92
C ASP A 81 -1.07 -12.79 20.44
N GLN A 82 -0.22 -13.71 20.90
CA GLN A 82 0.07 -13.91 22.32
C GLN A 82 1.01 -12.86 22.92
N GLU A 83 1.56 -11.95 22.12
CA GLU A 83 2.47 -10.87 22.57
C GLU A 83 1.71 -9.54 22.73
N GLY A 84 0.38 -9.58 22.80
CA GLY A 84 -0.46 -8.40 22.95
C GLY A 84 -0.50 -7.53 21.69
N ARG A 85 -0.27 -8.11 20.50
CA ARG A 85 -0.32 -7.40 19.21
C ARG A 85 -1.54 -7.84 18.40
N LEU A 86 -1.97 -6.96 17.50
CA LEU A 86 -2.96 -7.23 16.46
C LEU A 86 -2.30 -7.07 15.09
N TRP A 87 -2.28 -8.15 14.33
CA TRP A 87 -1.87 -8.15 12.94
C TRP A 87 -3.09 -7.90 12.06
N ARG A 88 -3.09 -6.76 11.38
CA ARG A 88 -4.18 -6.36 10.47
C ARG A 88 -3.69 -6.46 9.03
N THR A 89 -4.36 -7.24 8.21
CA THR A 89 -4.17 -7.29 6.75
C THR A 89 -5.44 -6.83 6.06
N GLU A 90 -5.31 -5.83 5.19
CA GLU A 90 -6.42 -5.27 4.44
C GLU A 90 -6.11 -5.33 2.94
N SER A 91 -7.15 -5.53 2.15
CA SER A 91 -7.06 -5.30 0.71
C SER A 91 -8.35 -4.75 0.15
N VAL A 92 -8.23 -3.89 -0.84
CA VAL A 92 -9.36 -3.39 -1.63
C VAL A 92 -9.02 -3.51 -3.10
N LEU A 93 -9.90 -4.17 -3.84
CA LEU A 93 -9.95 -4.18 -5.29
C LEU A 93 -10.93 -3.08 -5.71
N LEU A 94 -10.39 -2.06 -6.37
CA LEU A 94 -11.16 -0.94 -6.92
C LEU A 94 -11.32 -1.12 -8.43
N ARG A 95 -12.57 -1.06 -8.89
CA ARG A 95 -12.92 -1.08 -10.31
C ARG A 95 -12.71 0.29 -10.92
N ASN A 96 -12.01 0.32 -12.04
CA ASN A 96 -11.98 1.49 -12.89
C ASN A 96 -13.08 1.38 -13.94
N ASP A 97 -13.89 2.43 -14.03
CA ASP A 97 -15.05 2.50 -14.93
C ASP A 97 -14.68 3.13 -16.28
N LYS A 98 -13.47 3.68 -16.39
CA LYS A 98 -12.95 4.28 -17.62
C LYS A 98 -12.42 3.19 -18.53
N GLU A 99 -12.88 3.21 -19.77
CA GLU A 99 -12.40 2.32 -20.82
C GLU A 99 -10.89 2.51 -21.01
N GLY A 100 -10.12 1.43 -20.86
CA GLY A 100 -8.65 1.44 -20.94
C GLY A 100 -7.92 1.49 -19.58
N ASP A 101 -8.57 1.90 -18.49
CA ASP A 101 -7.95 1.90 -17.15
C ASP A 101 -8.08 0.50 -16.50
N GLN A 102 -6.97 -0.07 -16.08
CA GLN A 102 -6.97 -1.35 -15.36
C GLN A 102 -7.49 -1.16 -13.93
N SER A 103 -8.33 -2.09 -13.45
CA SER A 103 -8.70 -2.12 -12.03
C SER A 103 -7.44 -2.29 -11.17
N ILE A 104 -7.47 -1.77 -9.95
CA ILE A 104 -6.29 -1.75 -9.08
C ILE A 104 -6.60 -2.47 -7.78
N VAL A 105 -5.66 -3.30 -7.32
CA VAL A 105 -5.72 -3.92 -6.00
C VAL A 105 -4.70 -3.27 -5.09
N ARG A 106 -5.13 -2.88 -3.90
CA ARG A 106 -4.28 -2.35 -2.84
C ARG A 106 -4.23 -3.33 -1.69
N PHE A 107 -3.04 -3.51 -1.12
CA PHE A 107 -2.80 -4.31 0.07
C PHE A 107 -2.13 -3.44 1.13
N ARG A 108 -2.53 -3.64 2.39
CA ARG A 108 -1.94 -2.97 3.54
C ARG A 108 -1.84 -3.96 4.70
N THR A 109 -0.69 -3.99 5.36
CA THR A 109 -0.51 -4.79 6.58
C THR A 109 0.07 -3.94 7.70
N GLN A 110 -0.46 -4.11 8.91
CA GLN A 110 -0.08 -3.37 10.10
C GLN A 110 0.11 -4.31 11.29
N CYS A 111 0.99 -3.93 12.20
CA CYS A 111 1.12 -4.55 13.52
C CYS A 111 0.79 -3.46 14.55
N ILE A 112 -0.25 -3.69 15.34
CA ILE A 112 -0.87 -2.72 16.25
C ILE A 112 -0.71 -3.26 17.68
N ALA A 113 -0.32 -2.41 18.63
CA ALA A 113 -0.25 -2.80 20.03
C ALA A 113 -1.65 -2.80 20.63
N ARG A 114 -2.06 -3.91 21.25
CA ARG A 114 -3.30 -3.99 22.05
C ARG A 114 -3.01 -3.86 23.54
N GLU A 115 -1.83 -4.28 23.97
CA GLU A 115 -1.41 -4.25 25.38
C GLU A 115 -0.23 -3.31 25.60
N SER A 116 -0.13 -2.76 26.80
CA SER A 116 1.02 -1.94 27.20
C SER A 116 2.28 -2.80 27.22
N GLY A 117 3.35 -2.33 26.57
CA GLY A 117 4.62 -3.05 26.46
C GLY A 117 4.74 -3.98 25.25
N ALA A 118 3.70 -4.11 24.42
CA ALA A 118 3.77 -4.92 23.20
C ALA A 118 4.84 -4.40 22.22
N LYS A 119 5.80 -5.25 21.86
CA LYS A 119 6.89 -4.90 20.93
C LYS A 119 6.43 -5.01 19.48
N LEU A 120 6.33 -3.87 18.80
CA LEU A 120 5.88 -3.81 17.42
C LEU A 120 6.92 -4.30 16.41
N HIS A 121 6.46 -5.02 15.38
CA HIS A 121 7.29 -5.55 14.30
C HIS A 121 6.85 -5.02 12.93
N HIS A 122 7.83 -4.82 12.04
CA HIS A 122 7.56 -4.43 10.67
C HIS A 122 6.80 -5.55 9.93
N PRO A 123 5.60 -5.28 9.41
CA PRO A 123 4.86 -6.25 8.64
C PRO A 123 5.62 -6.63 7.37
N ARG A 124 5.58 -7.92 7.03
CA ARG A 124 6.11 -8.45 5.77
C ARG A 124 5.02 -8.47 4.71
N LYS A 125 5.43 -8.62 3.44
CA LYS A 125 4.54 -8.90 2.32
C LYS A 125 3.62 -10.08 2.64
N PRO A 126 2.28 -9.92 2.69
CA PRO A 126 1.35 -11.01 2.95
C PRO A 126 1.33 -12.00 1.77
N TYR A 127 1.20 -13.29 2.08
CA TYR A 127 1.29 -14.37 1.09
C TYR A 127 0.19 -14.29 0.02
N ILE A 128 -0.97 -13.70 0.34
CA ILE A 128 -2.04 -13.48 -0.63
C ILE A 128 -1.59 -12.75 -1.90
N ILE A 129 -0.64 -11.80 -1.80
CA ILE A 129 -0.08 -11.11 -2.97
C ILE A 129 0.58 -12.12 -3.90
N LYS A 130 1.29 -13.10 -3.35
CA LYS A 130 1.92 -14.16 -4.13
C LYS A 130 0.87 -15.02 -4.84
N SER A 131 -0.23 -15.35 -4.18
CA SER A 131 -1.33 -16.10 -4.83
C SER A 131 -1.87 -15.37 -6.05
N PHE A 132 -2.00 -14.03 -6.01
CA PHE A 132 -2.40 -13.24 -7.17
C PHE A 132 -1.44 -13.35 -8.35
N LEU A 133 -0.13 -13.44 -8.09
CA LEU A 133 0.90 -13.56 -9.13
C LEU A 133 0.90 -14.97 -9.74
N VAL A 134 0.87 -16.00 -8.89
CA VAL A 134 0.86 -17.40 -9.31
C VAL A 134 -0.36 -17.71 -10.18
N ASP A 135 -1.54 -17.22 -9.78
CA ASP A 135 -2.79 -17.42 -10.50
C ASP A 135 -2.97 -16.44 -11.68
N ARG A 136 -1.94 -15.63 -11.98
CA ARG A 136 -1.90 -14.67 -13.10
C ARG A 136 -3.08 -13.69 -13.09
N LEU A 137 -3.45 -13.23 -11.90
CA LEU A 137 -4.51 -12.26 -11.65
C LEU A 137 -4.00 -10.81 -11.72
N SER A 138 -2.68 -10.63 -11.70
CA SER A 138 -2.03 -9.34 -11.87
C SER A 138 -2.15 -8.80 -13.31
N GLY A 139 -2.11 -7.48 -13.42
CA GLY A 139 -2.19 -6.73 -14.67
C GLY A 139 -0.84 -6.16 -15.12
N THR A 140 -0.92 -5.20 -16.03
CA THR A 140 0.24 -4.55 -16.65
C THR A 140 0.46 -3.19 -16.00
N ASP A 141 1.66 -3.00 -15.46
CA ASP A 141 2.12 -1.76 -14.85
C ASP A 141 3.06 -1.04 -15.82
N GLY A 142 2.50 -0.18 -16.66
CA GLY A 142 3.22 0.50 -17.73
C GLY A 142 3.72 -0.49 -18.78
N GLN A 143 5.04 -0.64 -18.90
CA GLN A 143 5.70 -1.55 -19.83
C GLN A 143 5.96 -2.95 -19.23
N PHE A 144 5.57 -3.18 -17.97
CA PHE A 144 5.83 -4.44 -17.25
C PHE A 144 4.55 -5.22 -16.94
N LEU A 145 4.61 -6.54 -17.06
CA LEU A 145 3.66 -7.40 -16.38
C LEU A 145 4.06 -7.51 -14.91
N VAL A 146 3.14 -7.24 -13.99
CA VAL A 146 3.41 -7.42 -12.56
C VAL A 146 3.55 -8.91 -12.27
N SER A 147 4.76 -9.32 -11.88
CA SER A 147 5.14 -10.72 -11.68
C SER A 147 6.15 -10.86 -10.54
N ASP A 148 6.51 -12.09 -10.22
CA ASP A 148 7.57 -12.46 -9.28
C ASP A 148 8.85 -12.95 -10.00
N GLU A 149 8.97 -12.64 -11.30
CA GLU A 149 10.09 -12.99 -12.15
C GLU A 149 10.92 -11.76 -12.56
N PRO A 150 12.25 -11.88 -12.69
CA PRO A 150 13.10 -10.80 -13.17
C PRO A 150 13.00 -10.64 -14.70
N VAL A 151 13.04 -9.39 -15.17
CA VAL A 151 13.14 -9.06 -16.59
C VAL A 151 14.61 -8.96 -16.99
N TRP A 152 15.04 -9.86 -17.86
CA TRP A 152 16.39 -9.85 -18.44
C TRP A 152 16.35 -9.12 -19.77
N LEU A 153 16.94 -7.93 -19.78
CA LEU A 153 17.09 -7.13 -20.98
C LEU A 153 18.02 -7.84 -21.97
N LYS A 154 17.79 -7.59 -23.26
CA LYS A 154 18.60 -8.11 -24.37
C LYS A 154 19.35 -6.96 -25.02
N ASN A 155 20.42 -7.27 -25.75
CA ASN A 155 21.14 -6.26 -26.51
C ASN A 155 20.38 -5.98 -27.83
N ASN A 156 19.29 -5.21 -27.72
CA ASN A 156 18.43 -4.79 -28.82
C ASN A 156 17.74 -3.44 -28.53
N ASP A 157 17.18 -2.82 -29.57
CA ASP A 157 16.56 -1.49 -29.50
C ASP A 157 15.37 -1.45 -28.53
N ASP A 158 14.51 -2.47 -28.51
CA ASP A 158 13.36 -2.54 -27.60
C ASP A 158 13.79 -2.48 -26.13
N SER A 159 14.84 -3.23 -25.77
CA SER A 159 15.37 -3.22 -24.41
C SER A 159 16.06 -1.90 -24.05
N LEU A 160 16.72 -1.26 -25.02
CA LEU A 160 17.31 0.07 -24.84
C LEU A 160 16.23 1.13 -24.57
N GLN A 161 15.14 1.12 -25.34
CA GLN A 161 14.00 2.02 -25.13
C GLN A 161 13.33 1.77 -23.77
N LEU A 162 13.20 0.51 -23.35
CA LEU A 162 12.72 0.15 -22.03
C LEU A 162 13.64 0.71 -20.93
N ALA A 163 14.96 0.50 -21.05
CA ALA A 163 15.93 0.99 -20.07
C ALA A 163 16.02 2.53 -20.00
N GLU A 164 15.87 3.21 -21.14
CA GLU A 164 15.70 4.66 -21.21
C GLU A 164 14.43 5.09 -20.46
N SER A 165 13.31 4.44 -20.74
CA SER A 165 12.03 4.70 -20.07
C SER A 165 12.13 4.51 -18.55
N ILE A 166 12.88 3.50 -18.07
CA ILE A 166 13.14 3.30 -16.63
C ILE A 166 13.94 4.47 -16.07
N SER A 167 14.99 4.90 -16.78
CA SER A 167 15.87 5.99 -16.37
C SER A 167 15.11 7.31 -16.21
N LEU A 168 14.13 7.55 -17.10
CA LEU A 168 13.25 8.72 -17.10
C LEU A 168 12.00 8.56 -16.21
N GLY A 169 11.79 7.40 -15.56
CA GLY A 169 10.64 7.13 -14.71
C GLY A 169 9.32 6.91 -15.46
N LYS A 170 9.35 6.60 -16.76
CA LYS A 170 8.16 6.43 -17.62
C LYS A 170 7.76 4.97 -17.84
N ALA A 171 8.58 4.01 -17.39
CA ALA A 171 8.36 2.60 -17.70
C ALA A 171 7.31 1.91 -16.81
N SER A 172 7.03 2.45 -15.62
CA SER A 172 6.07 1.91 -14.64
C SER A 172 5.21 3.03 -14.08
N ASN A 173 3.97 2.72 -13.72
CA ASN A 173 2.99 3.66 -13.18
C ASN A 173 2.81 3.50 -11.67
N ASN A 174 2.92 2.28 -11.13
CA ASN A 174 2.54 1.95 -9.76
C ASN A 174 3.70 1.41 -8.92
N LEU A 175 4.55 0.56 -9.49
CA LEU A 175 5.63 -0.10 -8.74
C LEU A 175 7.01 0.52 -9.04
N PRO A 176 7.89 0.62 -8.02
CA PRO A 176 9.30 0.93 -8.25
C PRO A 176 9.97 -0.14 -9.12
N ILE A 177 11.09 0.22 -9.73
CA ILE A 177 11.91 -0.66 -10.56
C ILE A 177 13.30 -0.75 -9.95
N ILE A 178 13.75 -1.97 -9.70
CA ILE A 178 15.12 -2.28 -9.30
C ILE A 178 15.89 -2.62 -10.56
N TYR A 179 16.83 -1.76 -10.91
CA TYR A 179 17.66 -1.90 -12.10
C TYR A 179 19.06 -2.34 -11.71
N ILE A 180 19.48 -3.51 -12.17
CA ILE A 180 20.79 -4.11 -11.87
C ILE A 180 21.69 -3.93 -13.09
N SER A 181 22.61 -2.97 -12.99
CA SER A 181 23.62 -2.75 -14.03
C SER A 181 24.76 -3.77 -13.96
N THR A 182 25.48 -3.91 -15.06
CA THR A 182 26.61 -4.82 -15.22
C THR A 182 27.93 -4.16 -14.78
N ILE A 183 28.85 -4.97 -14.26
CA ILE A 183 30.18 -4.55 -13.80
C ILE A 183 31.16 -4.48 -14.99
N LYS A 184 31.41 -5.64 -15.61
CA LYS A 184 32.29 -5.83 -16.77
C LYS A 184 31.79 -7.00 -17.60
N GLY A 185 31.74 -6.85 -18.94
CA GLY A 185 31.16 -7.86 -19.81
C GLY A 185 29.73 -8.21 -19.38
N SER A 186 29.45 -9.50 -19.20
CA SER A 186 28.17 -10.02 -18.68
C SER A 186 28.31 -10.52 -17.23
N SER A 187 28.79 -9.65 -16.34
CA SER A 187 28.89 -9.94 -14.90
C SER A 187 28.12 -8.91 -14.08
N TRP A 188 27.45 -9.37 -13.03
CA TRP A 188 26.55 -8.58 -12.19
C TRP A 188 26.95 -8.63 -10.72
N PRO A 189 26.54 -7.64 -9.90
CA PRO A 189 26.76 -7.67 -8.46
C PRO A 189 26.03 -8.84 -7.77
N PHE A 190 24.98 -9.36 -8.39
CA PHE A 190 24.20 -10.50 -7.91
C PHE A 190 24.32 -11.68 -8.88
N ASN A 191 24.45 -12.88 -8.34
CA ASN A 191 24.32 -14.09 -9.15
C ASN A 191 22.85 -14.33 -9.53
N ARG A 192 22.62 -15.24 -10.49
CA ARG A 192 21.26 -15.53 -11.00
C ARG A 192 20.27 -15.91 -9.90
N LYS A 193 20.67 -16.77 -8.96
CA LYS A 193 19.82 -17.19 -7.83
C LYS A 193 19.44 -16.04 -6.91
N GLN A 194 20.36 -15.09 -6.68
CA GLN A 194 20.09 -13.89 -5.89
C GLN A 194 19.10 -12.97 -6.60
N VAL A 195 19.22 -12.81 -7.92
CA VAL A 195 18.26 -12.02 -8.72
C VAL A 195 16.88 -12.67 -8.69
N ASP A 196 16.79 -13.98 -8.96
CA ASP A 196 15.52 -14.69 -8.98
C ASP A 196 14.85 -14.65 -7.59
N LYS A 197 15.63 -14.83 -6.51
CA LYS A 197 15.12 -14.69 -5.14
C LYS A 197 14.62 -13.26 -4.86
N LEU A 198 15.37 -12.24 -5.26
CA LEU A 198 14.99 -10.85 -5.05
C LEU A 198 13.68 -10.50 -5.79
N ALA A 199 13.55 -10.91 -7.06
CA ALA A 199 12.33 -10.74 -7.83
C ALA A 199 11.14 -11.45 -7.19
N TYR A 200 11.36 -12.68 -6.71
CA TYR A 200 10.35 -13.46 -6.03
C TYR A 200 9.86 -12.79 -4.72
N GLU A 201 10.79 -12.32 -3.89
CA GLU A 201 10.48 -11.63 -2.63
C GLU A 201 9.79 -10.30 -2.86
N LEU A 202 10.12 -9.60 -3.96
CA LEU A 202 9.55 -8.30 -4.32
C LEU A 202 8.38 -8.35 -5.31
N GLY A 203 7.95 -9.54 -5.76
CA GLY A 203 6.80 -9.65 -6.64
C GLY A 203 5.56 -8.96 -6.05
N GLY A 204 4.95 -8.06 -6.82
CA GLY A 204 3.85 -7.19 -6.38
C GLY A 204 4.27 -5.98 -5.54
N VAL A 205 5.58 -5.75 -5.34
CA VAL A 205 6.17 -4.62 -4.59
C VAL A 205 7.13 -3.82 -5.48
N ALA A 206 7.92 -4.47 -6.33
CA ALA A 206 8.82 -3.85 -7.27
C ALA A 206 9.06 -4.76 -8.49
N HIS A 207 9.36 -4.17 -9.65
CA HIS A 207 9.90 -4.90 -10.80
C HIS A 207 11.41 -5.04 -10.64
N VAL A 208 11.97 -6.18 -11.05
CA VAL A 208 13.43 -6.39 -11.06
C VAL A 208 13.90 -6.53 -12.51
N VAL A 209 14.83 -5.67 -12.92
CA VAL A 209 15.34 -5.57 -14.29
C VAL A 209 16.85 -5.73 -14.27
N VAL A 210 17.36 -6.58 -15.18
CA VAL A 210 18.78 -6.87 -15.29
C VAL A 210 19.28 -6.54 -16.69
N GLU A 211 20.35 -5.76 -16.73
CA GLU A 211 21.00 -5.32 -17.95
C GLU A 211 21.85 -6.44 -18.60
N PRO A 212 21.96 -6.56 -19.94
CA PRO A 212 22.66 -7.68 -20.58
C PRO A 212 24.19 -7.62 -20.46
N ASP A 213 24.81 -6.49 -20.80
CA ASP A 213 26.26 -6.36 -20.95
C ASP A 213 26.72 -4.88 -20.86
N ARG A 214 28.04 -4.68 -20.77
CA ARG A 214 28.62 -3.35 -20.60
C ARG A 214 28.48 -2.47 -21.84
N ASP A 215 28.36 -3.03 -23.03
CA ASP A 215 28.20 -2.23 -24.26
C ASP A 215 26.81 -1.59 -24.25
N PHE A 216 25.80 -2.33 -23.79
CA PHE A 216 24.46 -1.80 -23.50
C PHE A 216 24.51 -0.62 -22.52
N SER A 217 25.29 -0.67 -21.42
CA SER A 217 25.45 0.45 -20.47
C SER A 217 25.96 1.72 -21.18
N ILE A 218 26.88 1.57 -22.12
CA ILE A 218 27.51 2.67 -22.84
C ILE A 218 26.49 3.30 -23.79
N THR A 219 25.81 2.50 -24.60
CA THR A 219 24.74 2.99 -25.49
C THR A 219 23.63 3.68 -24.70
N LEU A 220 23.20 3.09 -23.58
CA LEU A 220 22.18 3.69 -22.72
C LEU A 220 22.64 5.02 -22.09
N ARG A 221 23.93 5.16 -21.78
CA ARG A 221 24.49 6.40 -21.26
C ARG A 221 24.33 7.55 -22.24
N ASP A 222 24.58 7.30 -23.53
CA ASP A 222 24.46 8.32 -24.57
C ASP A 222 23.00 8.74 -24.76
N LEU A 223 22.06 7.78 -24.74
CA LEU A 223 20.62 8.05 -24.83
C LEU A 223 20.09 8.84 -23.63
N THR A 224 20.55 8.50 -22.42
CA THR A 224 20.04 9.10 -21.17
C THR A 224 20.83 10.31 -20.70
N SER A 225 21.76 10.84 -21.52
CA SER A 225 22.67 11.92 -21.13
C SER A 225 23.42 11.64 -19.81
N GLY A 226 23.76 10.37 -19.56
CA GLY A 226 24.46 9.91 -18.35
C GLY A 226 23.62 9.77 -17.08
N GLN A 227 22.28 9.83 -17.17
CA GLN A 227 21.40 9.60 -16.02
C GLN A 227 21.25 8.12 -15.65
N ASN A 228 21.64 7.20 -16.53
CA ASN A 228 21.59 5.76 -16.28
C ASN A 228 22.46 5.31 -15.10
N VAL A 229 22.13 4.12 -14.60
CA VAL A 229 22.92 3.39 -13.61
C VAL A 229 23.89 2.48 -14.35
N TYR A 230 25.15 2.44 -13.92
CA TYR A 230 26.21 1.71 -14.60
C TYR A 230 27.25 1.16 -13.63
N GLY A 231 28.12 0.26 -14.11
CA GLY A 231 29.31 -0.19 -13.38
C GLY A 231 29.03 -1.10 -12.19
N GLY A 232 27.94 -1.88 -12.25
CA GLY A 232 27.53 -2.78 -11.18
C GLY A 232 26.74 -2.11 -10.06
N ALA A 233 26.36 -0.85 -10.25
CA ALA A 233 25.44 -0.18 -9.37
C ALA A 233 24.02 -0.74 -9.52
N ILE A 234 23.25 -0.69 -8.45
CA ILE A 234 21.84 -1.06 -8.40
C ILE A 234 21.04 0.22 -8.24
N GLY A 235 20.24 0.53 -9.25
CA GLY A 235 19.32 1.65 -9.26
C GLY A 235 17.97 1.26 -8.69
N ILE A 236 17.35 2.14 -7.90
CA ILE A 236 15.91 2.06 -7.64
C ILE A 236 15.27 3.26 -8.30
N ALA A 237 14.46 3.00 -9.32
CA ALA A 237 13.68 4.00 -10.03
C ALA A 237 12.24 4.03 -9.51
N LEU A 238 11.67 5.24 -9.38
CA LEU A 238 10.25 5.42 -9.07
C LEU A 238 9.49 5.90 -10.32
N PRO A 239 8.20 5.54 -10.44
CA PRO A 239 7.30 6.15 -11.41
C PRO A 239 7.38 7.68 -11.38
N ASN A 240 7.46 8.32 -12.55
CA ASN A 240 7.58 9.76 -12.77
C ASN A 240 8.87 10.45 -12.31
N TYR A 241 9.77 9.77 -11.57
CA TYR A 241 11.00 10.38 -11.05
C TYR A 241 12.28 9.78 -11.60
N GLY A 242 12.24 8.55 -12.13
CA GLY A 242 13.45 7.83 -12.52
C GLY A 242 14.27 7.39 -11.31
N PHE A 243 15.59 7.29 -11.44
CA PHE A 243 16.47 6.78 -10.38
C PHE A 243 16.57 7.71 -9.16
N VAL A 244 16.02 7.27 -8.02
CA VAL A 244 16.04 8.01 -6.74
C VAL A 244 17.06 7.48 -5.74
N ARG A 245 17.56 6.25 -5.95
CA ARG A 245 18.62 5.62 -5.14
C ARG A 245 19.58 4.88 -6.05
N ARG A 246 20.87 4.93 -5.68
CA ARG A 246 21.95 4.15 -6.30
C ARG A 246 22.71 3.44 -5.19
N LEU A 247 22.74 2.12 -5.24
CA LEU A 247 23.38 1.27 -4.26
C LEU A 247 24.57 0.56 -4.90
N PHE A 248 25.68 0.48 -4.19
CA PHE A 248 26.93 -0.10 -4.70
C PHE A 248 27.33 -1.30 -3.85
N ALA A 249 27.87 -2.33 -4.50
CA ALA A 249 28.55 -3.41 -3.80
C ALA A 249 29.86 -2.87 -3.20
N SER A 250 29.82 -2.47 -1.93
CA SER A 250 31.04 -2.15 -1.18
C SER A 250 31.85 -3.42 -0.91
N LYS A 251 33.18 -3.30 -0.83
CA LYS A 251 34.05 -4.36 -0.32
C LYS A 251 33.66 -4.60 1.15
N GLN A 252 33.08 -5.78 1.42
CA GLN A 252 32.48 -6.10 2.72
C GLN A 252 33.52 -6.09 3.84
N SER A 253 33.24 -5.36 4.92
CA SER A 253 33.82 -5.63 6.23
C SER A 253 33.04 -6.76 6.91
N PRO A 254 33.65 -7.58 7.79
CA PRO A 254 32.91 -8.58 8.56
C PRO A 254 31.78 -7.90 9.36
N GLY A 255 30.52 -8.28 9.09
CA GLY A 255 29.33 -7.72 9.75
C GLY A 255 28.50 -6.73 8.93
N SER A 256 28.90 -6.37 7.70
CA SER A 256 28.04 -5.56 6.81
C SER A 256 26.80 -6.35 6.36
N ARG A 257 25.62 -5.76 6.48
CA ARG A 257 24.36 -6.33 5.99
C ARG A 257 24.45 -6.63 4.49
N ASN A 258 23.88 -7.76 4.05
CA ASN A 258 23.93 -8.19 2.66
C ASN A 258 23.27 -7.13 1.75
N LEU A 259 23.91 -6.80 0.63
CA LEU A 259 23.39 -5.81 -0.33
C LEU A 259 22.01 -6.19 -0.86
N VAL A 260 21.73 -7.49 -1.03
CA VAL A 260 20.40 -7.98 -1.44
C VAL A 260 19.33 -7.57 -0.43
N ASP A 261 19.60 -7.75 0.87
CA ASP A 261 18.65 -7.39 1.94
C ASP A 261 18.46 -5.87 2.01
N ILE A 262 19.53 -5.09 1.80
CA ILE A 262 19.45 -3.61 1.76
C ILE A 262 18.56 -3.16 0.59
N VAL A 263 18.75 -3.73 -0.60
CA VAL A 263 17.95 -3.43 -1.79
C VAL A 263 16.48 -3.80 -1.54
N HIS A 264 16.22 -5.01 -1.01
CA HIS A 264 14.89 -5.48 -0.65
C HIS A 264 14.19 -4.52 0.33
N ASP A 265 14.83 -4.22 1.46
CA ASP A 265 14.26 -3.36 2.50
C ASP A 265 14.03 -1.93 2.00
N THR A 266 14.94 -1.42 1.17
CA THR A 266 14.81 -0.08 0.57
C THR A 266 13.63 -0.02 -0.39
N ALA A 267 13.47 -1.03 -1.26
CA ALA A 267 12.35 -1.10 -2.19
C ALA A 267 11.00 -1.23 -1.46
N HIS A 268 10.94 -2.09 -0.44
CA HIS A 268 9.77 -2.26 0.40
C HIS A 268 9.37 -0.96 1.12
N ALA A 269 10.35 -0.27 1.71
CA ALA A 269 10.12 1.00 2.38
C ALA A 269 9.66 2.10 1.41
N LEU A 270 10.29 2.20 0.24
CA LEU A 270 9.91 3.17 -0.79
C LEU A 270 8.48 2.89 -1.28
N ARG A 271 8.15 1.65 -1.64
CA ARG A 271 6.80 1.31 -2.10
C ARG A 271 5.73 1.62 -1.06
N SER A 272 6.01 1.36 0.22
CA SER A 272 5.09 1.63 1.32
C SER A 272 4.88 3.13 1.60
N GLN A 273 5.80 4.00 1.12
CA GLN A 273 5.73 5.46 1.25
C GLN A 273 5.20 6.16 0.00
N MET A 274 5.09 5.45 -1.13
CA MET A 274 4.57 6.04 -2.35
C MET A 274 3.11 6.45 -2.18
N PRO A 275 2.67 7.54 -2.83
CA PRO A 275 1.27 7.94 -2.85
C PRO A 275 0.39 6.80 -3.32
N SER A 276 -0.79 6.68 -2.73
CA SER A 276 -1.74 5.65 -3.13
C SER A 276 -2.63 6.09 -4.29
N CYS A 277 -2.80 5.18 -5.23
CA CYS A 277 -3.73 5.34 -6.35
C CYS A 277 -5.08 4.66 -6.08
N GLY A 278 -5.08 3.54 -5.36
CA GLY A 278 -6.27 2.75 -5.04
C GLY A 278 -6.83 3.05 -3.66
N TRP A 279 -8.04 2.52 -3.39
CA TRP A 279 -8.68 2.72 -2.09
C TRP A 279 -8.09 1.89 -0.97
N ASP A 280 -8.07 2.43 0.24
CA ASP A 280 -7.89 1.62 1.44
C ASP A 280 -9.23 1.18 2.05
N TRP A 281 -9.17 0.35 3.10
CA TRP A 281 -10.37 -0.16 3.74
C TRP A 281 -11.25 0.95 4.33
N THR A 282 -10.63 2.00 4.88
CA THR A 282 -11.36 3.13 5.48
C THR A 282 -12.13 3.88 4.40
N GLU A 283 -11.51 4.15 3.26
CA GLU A 283 -12.16 4.78 2.12
C GLU A 283 -13.32 3.92 1.58
N LEU A 284 -13.14 2.60 1.46
CA LEU A 284 -14.23 1.68 1.08
C LEU A 284 -15.39 1.73 2.09
N GLN A 285 -15.08 1.74 3.38
CA GLN A 285 -16.07 1.82 4.45
C GLN A 285 -16.85 3.13 4.40
N GLU A 286 -16.17 4.25 4.22
CA GLU A 286 -16.80 5.57 4.09
C GLU A 286 -17.72 5.66 2.86
N GLN A 287 -17.25 5.19 1.70
CA GLN A 287 -18.04 5.23 0.46
C GLN A 287 -19.29 4.34 0.55
N SER A 288 -19.16 3.16 1.18
CA SER A 288 -20.27 2.27 1.48
C SER A 288 -21.30 2.94 2.41
N LEU A 289 -20.86 3.60 3.48
CA LEU A 289 -21.75 4.32 4.39
C LEU A 289 -22.44 5.51 3.73
N ARG A 290 -21.73 6.27 2.88
CA ARG A 290 -22.32 7.36 2.09
C ARG A 290 -23.40 6.83 1.16
N GLN A 291 -23.14 5.73 0.46
CA GLN A 291 -24.11 5.12 -0.43
C GLN A 291 -25.33 4.58 0.33
N HIS A 292 -25.12 3.92 1.46
CA HIS A 292 -26.22 3.43 2.29
C HIS A 292 -27.12 4.58 2.74
N ARG A 293 -26.53 5.67 3.28
CA ARG A 293 -27.28 6.88 3.65
C ARG A 293 -28.05 7.46 2.46
N GLN A 294 -27.47 7.50 1.27
CA GLN A 294 -28.17 7.99 0.08
C GLN A 294 -29.36 7.10 -0.30
N ARG A 295 -29.21 5.77 -0.23
CA ARG A 295 -30.30 4.82 -0.52
C ARG A 295 -31.44 4.95 0.48
N GLU A 296 -31.11 5.04 1.77
CA GLU A 296 -32.10 5.22 2.82
C GLU A 296 -32.80 6.58 2.68
N ARG A 297 -32.07 7.66 2.41
CA ARG A 297 -32.68 8.96 2.09
C ARG A 297 -33.63 8.91 0.89
N ASN A 298 -33.27 8.19 -0.17
CA ASN A 298 -34.14 8.02 -1.34
C ASN A 298 -35.35 7.10 -1.07
N ARG A 299 -35.35 6.33 0.02
CA ARG A 299 -36.48 5.50 0.47
C ARG A 299 -37.44 6.25 1.39
N LEU A 300 -36.96 7.30 2.07
CA LEU A 300 -37.77 8.15 2.94
C LEU A 300 -38.76 8.99 2.12
N THR A 301 -39.96 9.19 2.65
CA THR A 301 -40.93 10.12 2.10
C THR A 301 -40.46 11.57 2.28
N SER A 302 -40.96 12.52 1.46
CA SER A 302 -40.53 13.93 1.53
C SER A 302 -40.73 14.60 2.91
N GLN A 303 -41.57 14.03 3.79
CA GLN A 303 -41.74 14.49 5.18
C GLN A 303 -40.62 13.97 6.10
N GLU A 304 -40.24 12.70 5.96
CA GLU A 304 -39.16 12.11 6.75
C GLU A 304 -37.80 12.68 6.33
N GLU A 305 -37.62 13.02 5.05
CA GLU A 305 -36.42 13.72 4.56
C GLU A 305 -36.28 15.11 5.20
N ARG A 306 -37.38 15.87 5.33
CA ARG A 306 -37.37 17.18 6.01
C ARG A 306 -37.03 17.07 7.48
N ALA A 307 -37.59 16.08 8.17
CA ALA A 307 -37.29 15.83 9.58
C ALA A 307 -35.81 15.49 9.81
N LEU A 308 -35.22 14.66 8.93
CA LEU A 308 -33.80 14.30 9.03
C LEU A 308 -32.87 15.50 8.74
N TYR A 309 -33.24 16.35 7.79
CA TYR A 309 -32.51 17.61 7.54
C TYR A 309 -32.64 18.61 8.68
N GLU A 310 -33.80 18.67 9.34
CA GLU A 310 -33.99 19.52 10.52
C GLU A 310 -33.14 19.01 11.69
N GLU A 311 -33.09 17.70 11.91
CA GLU A 311 -32.24 17.06 12.93
C GLU A 311 -30.74 17.24 12.63
N GLU A 312 -30.31 17.08 11.36
CA GLU A 312 -28.91 17.32 10.98
C GLU A 312 -28.53 18.81 11.14
N ASN A 313 -29.44 19.73 10.82
CA ASN A 313 -29.22 21.16 11.06
C ASN A 313 -29.15 21.49 12.57
N GLU A 314 -29.97 20.85 13.40
CA GLU A 314 -29.91 21.02 14.86
C GLU A 314 -28.58 20.49 15.42
N ASN A 315 -28.17 19.28 15.06
CA ASN A 315 -26.89 18.71 15.48
C ASN A 315 -25.70 19.57 15.02
N LEU A 316 -25.72 20.09 13.79
CA LEU A 316 -24.69 21.01 13.30
C LEU A 316 -24.70 22.34 14.07
N ARG A 317 -25.87 22.87 14.43
CA ARG A 317 -25.99 24.08 15.25
C ARG A 317 -25.43 23.86 16.66
N GLU A 318 -25.74 22.74 17.29
CA GLU A 318 -25.19 22.38 18.61
C GLU A 318 -23.66 22.23 18.55
N THR A 319 -23.15 21.58 17.51
CA THR A 319 -21.70 21.44 17.29
C THR A 319 -21.02 22.80 17.10
N ILE A 320 -21.66 23.72 16.36
CA ILE A 320 -21.16 25.10 16.21
C ILE A 320 -21.15 25.84 17.54
N VAL A 321 -22.15 25.64 18.40
CA VAL A 321 -22.20 26.26 19.74
C VAL A 321 -21.07 25.71 20.61
N GLN A 322 -20.89 24.39 20.64
CA GLN A 322 -19.80 23.75 21.40
C GLN A 322 -18.42 24.22 20.93
N LEU A 323 -18.20 24.26 19.61
CA LEU A 323 -16.93 24.74 19.04
C LEU A 323 -16.69 26.22 19.33
N LYS A 324 -17.73 27.06 19.35
CA LYS A 324 -17.63 28.48 19.75
C LYS A 324 -17.27 28.63 21.21
N ASP A 325 -17.89 27.83 22.09
CA ASP A 325 -17.59 27.85 23.53
C ASP A 325 -16.15 27.39 23.79
N ASP A 326 -15.67 26.37 23.10
CA ASP A 326 -14.28 25.91 23.21
C ASP A 326 -13.28 26.95 22.66
N LEU A 327 -13.62 27.64 21.57
CA LEU A 327 -12.84 28.77 21.07
C LEU A 327 -12.79 29.93 22.08
N ALA A 328 -13.90 30.24 22.72
CA ALA A 328 -13.97 31.28 23.75
C ALA A 328 -13.15 30.91 25.00
N ARG A 329 -13.17 29.63 25.42
CA ARG A 329 -12.30 29.12 26.49
C ARG A 329 -10.82 29.19 26.11
N GLN A 330 -10.46 28.83 24.88
CA GLN A 330 -9.08 28.94 24.42
C GLN A 330 -8.61 30.40 24.36
N GLN A 331 -9.47 31.32 23.93
CA GLN A 331 -9.16 32.75 23.91
C GLN A 331 -9.00 33.33 25.32
N SER A 332 -9.81 32.92 26.30
CA SER A 332 -9.66 33.38 27.69
C SER A 332 -8.41 32.80 28.36
N ILE A 333 -8.08 31.53 28.11
CA ILE A 333 -6.83 30.91 28.57
C ILE A 333 -5.61 31.62 27.96
N ASN A 334 -5.63 31.92 26.66
CA ASN A 334 -4.54 32.64 26.00
C ASN A 334 -4.41 34.10 26.49
N SER A 335 -5.52 34.75 26.83
CA SER A 335 -5.53 36.11 27.40
C SER A 335 -4.95 36.14 28.82
N ASN A 336 -5.30 35.15 29.66
CA ASN A 336 -4.75 35.01 31.01
C ASN A 336 -3.26 34.67 30.99
N ASN A 337 -2.83 33.76 30.11
CA ASN A 337 -1.42 33.42 29.94
C ASN A 337 -0.59 34.61 29.42
N ALA A 338 -1.17 35.48 28.57
CA ALA A 338 -0.53 36.72 28.17
C ALA A 338 -0.37 37.69 29.36
N HIS A 339 -1.40 37.82 30.20
CA HIS A 339 -1.36 38.70 31.38
C HIS A 339 -0.34 38.25 32.44
N GLU A 340 -0.25 36.94 32.71
CA GLU A 340 0.76 36.38 33.62
C GLU A 340 2.19 36.55 33.09
N ASN A 341 2.41 36.39 31.78
CA ASN A 341 3.71 36.65 31.15
C ASN A 341 4.10 38.13 31.21
N TYR A 342 3.15 39.06 31.05
CA TYR A 342 3.41 40.49 31.24
C TYR A 342 3.79 40.81 32.69
N LEU A 343 3.09 40.25 33.69
CA LEU A 343 3.42 40.45 35.11
C LEU A 343 4.79 39.88 35.47
N HIS A 344 5.14 38.69 34.97
CA HIS A 344 6.47 38.10 35.17
C HIS A 344 7.59 38.93 34.53
N SER A 345 7.36 39.47 33.33
CA SER A 345 8.34 40.34 32.65
C SER A 345 8.53 41.69 33.35
N TYR A 346 7.48 42.24 33.94
CA TYR A 346 7.52 43.51 34.67
C TYR A 346 8.28 43.37 36.00
N ILE A 347 8.05 42.28 36.74
CA ILE A 347 8.78 42.00 37.99
C ILE A 347 10.27 41.74 37.74
N ALA A 348 10.62 41.08 36.63
CA ALA A 348 12.02 40.84 36.24
C ALA A 348 12.77 42.10 35.80
N SER A 349 12.08 43.20 35.52
CA SER A 349 12.68 44.49 35.11
C SER A 349 12.91 45.48 36.27
N GLN A 350 12.48 45.13 37.49
CA GLN A 350 12.65 45.94 38.71
C GLN A 350 13.68 45.36 39.69
N VAL A 351 14.44 44.35 39.27
CA VAL A 351 15.65 43.81 39.93
C VAL A 351 16.82 44.06 39.01
#